data_AF-A0A961XH24-F1
#
_entry.id   AF-A0A961XH24-F1
#
_cell.length_a   1.000
_cell.length_b   1.000
_cell.length_c   1.000
_cell.angle_alpha   90.00
_cell.angle_beta   90.00
_cell.angle_gamma   90.00
#
_symmetry.space_group_name_H-M   'P 1'
#
loop_
_entity.id
_entity.type
_entity.pdbx_description
1 polymer ?
#
loop_
_entity_poly.entity_id
_entity_poly.type
_entity_poly.pdbx_seq_one_letter_code
_entity_poly.pdbx_strand_id
1 'polypeptide(L)'
;MSVESLIAGLSAIHPKGFDLSLDRITRLLARLDNPHLRIPPAIHVAGTNGKGSTTAFCRAILEAHGKTVHVHTSPHLVNWHERYRLGSPQGGKLVSEALLEDAISRVAIANNGEAITVF
;
A
#
# COMPACT_ATOMS: atom_id res chain seq x y z
N MET A 1 -0.21 -17.79 -6.72
CA MET A 1 -1.18 -17.85 -5.60
C MET A 1 -1.98 -16.56 -5.66
N SER A 2 -3.29 -16.55 -5.42
CA SER A 2 -4.04 -15.28 -5.51
C SER A 2 -3.54 -14.25 -4.49
N VAL A 3 -3.62 -12.96 -4.83
CA VAL A 3 -3.28 -11.85 -3.91
C VAL A 3 -3.99 -12.00 -2.57
N GLU A 4 -5.27 -12.39 -2.60
CA GLU A 4 -6.09 -12.57 -1.40
C GLU A 4 -5.53 -13.65 -0.47
N SER A 5 -5.08 -14.78 -1.01
CA SER A 5 -4.50 -15.87 -0.23
C SER A 5 -3.18 -15.46 0.42
N LEU A 6 -2.32 -14.74 -0.31
CA LEU A 6 -1.06 -14.24 0.23
C LEU A 6 -1.28 -13.24 1.36
N ILE A 7 -2.22 -12.31 1.18
CA ILE A 7 -2.55 -11.31 2.20
C ILE A 7 -3.20 -11.97 3.42
N ALA A 8 -4.10 -12.95 3.23
CA ALA A 8 -4.69 -13.71 4.32
C ALA A 8 -3.61 -14.45 5.13
N GLY A 9 -2.62 -15.04 4.45
CA GLY A 9 -1.47 -15.67 5.08
C GLY A 9 -0.67 -14.71 5.94
N LEU A 10 -0.33 -13.52 5.43
CA LEU A 10 0.37 -12.49 6.21
C LEU A 10 -0.45 -12.00 7.41
N SER A 11 -1.75 -11.79 7.21
CA SER A 11 -2.66 -11.30 8.24
C SER A 11 -2.81 -12.30 9.40
N ALA A 12 -2.71 -13.60 9.12
CA ALA A 12 -2.84 -14.66 10.13
C ALA A 12 -1.67 -14.72 11.12
N ILE A 13 -0.50 -14.16 10.77
CA ILE A 13 0.73 -14.20 11.59
C ILE A 13 0.71 -13.09 12.67
N HIS A 14 -0.27 -12.18 12.65
CA HIS A 14 -0.36 -11.09 13.63
C HIS A 14 -1.02 -11.54 14.94
N PRO A 15 -0.41 -11.25 16.11
CA PRO A 15 -1.09 -11.40 17.40
C PRO A 15 -2.34 -10.51 17.45
N LYS A 16 -3.47 -11.03 17.94
CA LYS A 16 -4.71 -10.26 18.09
C LYS A 16 -4.51 -9.17 19.16
N GLY A 17 -4.58 -7.88 18.78
CA GLY A 17 -4.52 -6.73 19.70
C GLY A 17 -4.15 -5.41 18.99
N PHE A 18 -4.33 -4.28 19.67
CA PHE A 18 -3.90 -2.95 19.18
C PHE A 18 -2.47 -2.65 19.65
N ASP A 19 -1.48 -3.27 19.00
CA ASP A 19 -0.08 -2.87 19.16
C ASP A 19 0.30 -1.89 18.05
N LEU A 20 0.34 -0.60 18.37
CA LEU A 20 0.66 0.49 17.43
C LEU A 20 2.17 0.75 17.28
N SER A 21 3.02 -0.25 17.53
CA SER A 21 4.46 -0.16 17.26
C SER A 21 4.79 -0.16 15.75
N LEU A 22 5.85 0.56 15.39
CA LEU A 22 6.44 0.55 14.05
C LEU A 22 7.53 -0.52 13.87
N ASP A 23 7.93 -1.23 14.93
CA ASP A 23 9.11 -2.12 14.89
C ASP A 23 8.96 -3.23 13.84
N ARG A 24 7.75 -3.81 13.73
CA ARG A 24 7.44 -4.87 12.76
C ARG A 24 7.65 -4.40 11.33
N ILE A 25 7.12 -3.23 10.99
CA ILE A 25 7.21 -2.70 9.63
C ILE A 25 8.62 -2.17 9.35
N THR A 26 9.29 -1.53 10.31
CA THR A 26 10.66 -1.05 10.16
C THR A 26 11.64 -2.20 9.93
N ARG A 27 11.53 -3.31 10.67
CA ARG A 27 12.32 -4.53 10.43
C ARG A 27 12.13 -5.06 9.01
N LEU A 28 10.88 -5.18 8.56
CA LEU A 28 10.56 -5.68 7.23
C LEU A 28 11.08 -4.74 6.13
N LEU A 29 10.90 -3.43 6.30
CA LEU A 29 11.41 -2.43 5.36
C LEU A 29 12.94 -2.49 5.25
N ALA A 30 13.66 -2.70 6.35
CA ALA A 30 15.11 -2.86 6.34
C ALA A 30 15.55 -4.07 5.49
N ARG A 31 14.82 -5.20 5.56
CA ARG A 31 15.08 -6.38 4.71
C ARG A 31 14.79 -6.14 3.23
N LEU A 32 13.88 -5.22 2.94
CA LEU A 32 13.51 -4.81 1.58
C LEU A 32 14.36 -3.65 1.06
N ASP A 33 15.49 -3.34 1.72
CA ASP A 33 16.37 -2.22 1.34
C ASP A 33 15.66 -0.85 1.41
N ASN A 34 14.81 -0.65 2.43
CA ASN A 34 14.16 0.61 2.77
C ASN A 34 13.50 1.34 1.58
N PRO A 35 12.56 0.70 0.85
CA PRO A 35 11.99 1.28 -0.37
C PRO A 35 11.19 2.56 -0.10
N HIS A 36 10.66 2.72 1.12
CA HIS A 36 9.95 3.90 1.58
C HIS A 36 10.79 5.18 1.57
N LEU A 37 12.13 5.08 1.56
CA LEU A 37 13.04 6.23 1.45
C LEU A 37 13.26 6.70 0.01
N ARG A 38 12.82 5.90 -0.97
CA ARG A 38 13.02 6.14 -2.41
C ARG A 38 11.72 6.50 -3.13
N ILE A 39 10.67 6.84 -2.39
CA ILE A 39 9.39 7.23 -2.98
C ILE A 39 9.48 8.66 -3.57
N PRO A 40 8.73 8.95 -4.65
CA PRO A 40 8.57 10.32 -5.13
C PRO A 40 7.99 11.25 -4.05
N PRO A 41 8.02 12.59 -4.24
CA PRO A 41 7.40 13.54 -3.32
C PRO A 41 5.97 13.14 -2.95
N ALA A 42 5.68 13.07 -1.65
CA ALA A 42 4.46 12.50 -1.11
C ALA A 42 3.62 13.53 -0.35
N ILE A 43 2.30 13.46 -0.52
CA ILE A 43 1.30 14.13 0.33
C ILE A 43 0.73 13.07 1.28
N HIS A 44 0.98 13.22 2.58
CA HIS A 44 0.44 12.33 3.61
C HIS A 44 -0.87 12.92 4.17
N VAL A 45 -1.99 12.22 3.97
CA VAL A 45 -3.32 12.67 4.42
C VAL A 45 -3.75 11.88 5.66
N ALA A 46 -3.81 12.55 6.82
CA ALA A 46 -4.29 11.99 8.08
C ALA A 46 -5.57 12.71 8.57
N GLY A 47 -6.37 12.04 9.39
CA GLY A 47 -7.59 12.60 9.97
C GLY A 47 -8.68 11.54 10.21
N THR A 48 -9.71 11.88 10.97
CA THR A 48 -10.82 10.96 11.27
C THR A 48 -11.65 10.67 10.02
N ASN A 49 -12.11 11.71 9.33
CA ASN A 49 -12.96 11.63 8.15
C ASN A 49 -12.37 12.39 6.96
N GLY A 50 -12.90 12.16 5.76
CA GLY A 50 -12.56 12.94 4.56
C GLY A 50 -11.25 12.59 3.86
N LYS A 51 -10.38 11.76 4.45
CA LYS A 51 -9.08 11.35 3.86
C LYS A 51 -9.18 10.90 2.41
N GLY A 52 -10.13 10.00 2.11
CA GLY A 52 -10.34 9.49 0.75
C GLY A 52 -10.72 10.59 -0.24
N SER A 53 -11.66 11.47 0.14
CA SER A 53 -12.08 12.61 -0.69
C SER A 53 -10.95 13.62 -0.89
N THR A 54 -10.21 13.96 0.17
CA THR A 54 -9.04 14.84 0.09
C THR A 54 -7.99 14.26 -0.86
N THR A 55 -7.63 12.98 -0.72
CA THR A 55 -6.69 12.31 -1.62
C THR A 55 -7.19 12.32 -3.06
N ALA A 56 -8.49 12.10 -3.29
CA ALA A 56 -9.08 12.14 -4.62
C ALA A 56 -8.99 13.54 -5.27
N PHE A 57 -9.23 14.61 -4.49
CA PHE A 57 -9.08 15.99 -4.97
C PHE A 57 -7.62 16.36 -5.24
N CYS A 58 -6.70 16.02 -4.33
CA CYS A 58 -5.26 16.23 -4.54
C CYS A 58 -4.79 15.54 -5.84
N ARG A 59 -5.18 14.29 -6.06
CA ARG A 59 -4.89 13.57 -7.30
C ARG A 59 -5.43 14.31 -8.52
N ALA A 60 -6.72 14.65 -8.52
CA ALA A 60 -7.36 15.28 -9.68
C ALA A 60 -6.69 16.61 -10.05
N ILE A 61 -6.37 17.44 -9.05
CA ILE A 61 -5.69 18.72 -9.27
C ILE A 61 -4.27 18.49 -9.84
N LEU A 62 -3.51 17.57 -9.26
CA LEU A 62 -2.14 17.29 -9.73
C LEU A 62 -2.12 16.67 -11.15
N GLU A 63 -3.03 15.74 -11.44
CA GLU A 63 -3.19 15.17 -12.79
C GLU A 63 -3.61 16.26 -13.79
N ALA A 64 -4.49 17.20 -13.42
CA ALA A 64 -4.88 18.34 -14.26
C ALA A 64 -3.71 19.29 -14.57
N HIS A 65 -2.70 19.33 -13.69
CA HIS A 65 -1.43 20.04 -13.91
C HIS A 65 -0.34 19.17 -14.58
N GLY A 66 -0.74 18.07 -15.23
CA GLY A 66 0.16 17.22 -16.02
C GLY A 66 1.13 16.38 -15.18
N LYS A 67 0.87 16.20 -13.88
CA LYS A 67 1.70 15.35 -13.01
C LYS A 67 1.25 13.89 -13.10
N THR A 68 2.21 12.98 -13.05
CA THR A 68 1.95 11.56 -12.79
C THR A 68 1.73 11.37 -11.29
N VAL A 69 0.56 10.84 -10.91
CA VAL A 69 0.16 10.72 -9.49
C VAL A 69 -0.17 9.28 -9.14
N HIS A 70 0.53 8.74 -8.15
CA HIS A 70 0.19 7.47 -7.50
C HIS A 70 -0.71 7.75 -6.30
N VAL A 71 -1.63 6.83 -5.99
CA VAL A 71 -2.51 6.93 -4.83
C VAL A 71 -2.50 5.62 -4.06
N HIS A 72 -2.33 5.75 -2.74
CA HIS A 72 -2.55 4.68 -1.77
C HIS A 72 -3.72 5.06 -0.85
N THR A 73 -4.75 4.22 -0.76
CA THR A 73 -5.94 4.45 0.07
C THR A 73 -6.41 3.18 0.75
N SER A 74 -7.05 3.31 1.91
CA SER A 74 -7.69 2.21 2.64
C SER A 74 -8.96 2.69 3.37
N PRO A 75 -9.92 1.78 3.66
CA PRO A 75 -10.01 0.41 3.16
C PRO A 75 -10.38 0.36 1.66
N HIS A 76 -10.45 -0.85 1.09
CA HIS A 76 -11.08 -1.09 -0.21
C HIS A 76 -12.56 -1.48 -0.01
N LEU A 77 -13.38 -1.41 -1.06
CA LEU A 77 -14.78 -1.84 -1.02
C LEU A 77 -14.96 -3.29 -1.48
N VAL A 78 -14.37 -3.68 -2.61
CA VAL A 78 -14.57 -5.01 -3.21
C VAL A 78 -13.26 -5.80 -3.24
N ASN A 79 -12.16 -5.19 -3.68
CA ASN A 79 -10.89 -5.90 -3.85
C ASN A 79 -9.66 -5.06 -3.49
N TRP A 80 -8.56 -5.74 -3.16
CA TRP A 80 -7.31 -5.12 -2.72
C TRP A 80 -6.67 -4.17 -3.74
N HIS A 81 -6.93 -4.33 -5.03
CA HIS A 81 -6.36 -3.49 -6.08
C HIS A 81 -6.83 -2.04 -5.98
N GLU A 82 -8.04 -1.80 -5.45
CA GLU A 82 -8.58 -0.46 -5.21
C GLU A 82 -7.68 0.41 -4.31
N ARG A 83 -6.86 -0.22 -3.49
CA ARG A 83 -5.96 0.48 -2.57
C ARG A 83 -4.73 1.07 -3.25
N TYR A 84 -4.42 0.63 -4.46
CA TYR A 84 -3.18 0.99 -5.15
C TYR A 84 -3.48 1.45 -6.57
N ARG A 85 -3.47 2.76 -6.76
CA ARG A 85 -3.54 3.38 -8.09
C ARG A 85 -2.15 3.81 -8.52
N LEU A 86 -1.67 3.28 -9.63
CA LEU A 86 -0.38 3.62 -10.22
C LEU A 86 -0.56 4.68 -11.29
N GLY A 87 0.04 5.85 -11.10
CA GLY A 87 0.04 6.93 -12.08
C GLY A 87 0.84 6.56 -13.34
N SER A 88 0.42 7.11 -14.48
CA SER A 88 1.22 7.13 -15.71
C SER A 88 1.00 8.46 -16.46
N PRO A 89 1.83 8.82 -17.45
CA PRO A 89 1.60 9.97 -18.31
C PRO A 89 0.26 9.92 -19.06
N GLN A 90 -0.27 8.72 -19.32
CA GLN A 90 -1.56 8.50 -19.99
C GLN A 90 -2.74 8.41 -18.99
N GLY A 91 -2.50 8.78 -17.73
CA GLY A 91 -3.44 8.60 -16.63
C GLY A 91 -3.15 7.31 -15.85
N GLY A 92 -3.39 7.34 -14.54
CA GLY A 92 -3.17 6.16 -13.72
C GLY A 92 -4.18 5.04 -13.95
N LYS A 93 -3.87 3.85 -13.42
CA LYS A 93 -4.77 2.68 -13.35
C LYS A 93 -4.63 2.01 -11.99
N LEU A 94 -5.60 1.19 -11.59
CA LEU A 94 -5.40 0.30 -10.45
C LEU A 94 -4.24 -0.66 -10.77
N VAL A 95 -3.51 -1.08 -9.74
CA VAL A 95 -2.46 -2.09 -9.87
C VAL A 95 -3.03 -3.35 -10.51
N SER A 96 -2.26 -4.01 -11.38
CA SER A 96 -2.65 -5.29 -11.97
C SER A 96 -2.44 -6.44 -11.00
N GLU A 97 -3.22 -7.53 -11.13
CA GLU A 97 -3.05 -8.76 -10.35
C GLU A 97 -1.59 -9.22 -10.31
N ALA A 98 -0.95 -9.41 -11.47
CA ALA A 98 0.43 -9.90 -11.55
C ALA A 98 1.45 -9.05 -10.77
N LEU A 99 1.28 -7.72 -10.81
CA LEU A 99 2.16 -6.79 -10.11
C LEU A 99 1.91 -6.79 -8.60
N LEU A 100 0.64 -6.90 -8.19
CA LEU A 100 0.29 -6.98 -6.77
C LEU A 100 0.73 -8.34 -6.19
N GLU A 101 0.51 -9.44 -6.91
CA GLU A 101 0.98 -10.78 -6.54
C GLU A 101 2.50 -10.81 -6.36
N ASP A 102 3.27 -10.28 -7.33
CA ASP A 102 4.73 -10.19 -7.22
C ASP A 102 5.15 -9.39 -5.97
N ALA A 103 4.57 -8.20 -5.78
CA ALA A 103 4.93 -7.33 -4.66
C ALA A 103 4.65 -7.99 -3.31
N ILE A 104 3.46 -8.58 -3.12
CA ILE A 104 3.09 -9.25 -1.87
C ILE A 104 3.92 -10.53 -1.68
N SER A 105 4.25 -11.26 -2.74
CA SER A 105 5.11 -12.45 -2.66
C SER A 105 6.51 -12.09 -2.17
N ARG A 106 7.13 -11.03 -2.73
CA ARG A 106 8.43 -10.52 -2.25
C ARG A 106 8.37 -10.07 -0.80
N VAL A 107 7.28 -9.41 -0.39
CA VAL A 107 7.05 -9.03 1.00
C VAL A 107 6.96 -10.26 1.90
N ALA A 108 6.20 -11.30 1.50
CA ALA A 108 6.04 -12.51 2.29
C ALA A 108 7.36 -13.27 2.48
N ILE A 109 8.16 -13.39 1.40
CA ILE A 109 9.49 -13.99 1.44
C ILE A 109 10.40 -13.19 2.40
N ALA A 110 10.49 -11.87 2.26
CA ALA A 110 11.33 -11.03 3.12
C ALA A 110 10.88 -11.03 4.60
N ASN A 111 9.57 -11.16 4.83
CA ASN A 111 9.01 -11.22 6.18
C ASN A 111 9.38 -12.52 6.91
N ASN A 112 9.68 -13.60 6.19
CA ASN A 112 10.20 -14.86 6.74
C ASN A 112 9.38 -15.43 7.91
N GLY A 113 8.04 -15.35 7.80
CA GLY A 113 7.12 -15.89 8.80
C GLY A 113 7.02 -15.11 10.13
N GLU A 114 7.64 -13.94 10.23
CA GLU A 114 7.55 -13.11 11.44
C GLU A 114 6.25 -12.32 11.52
N ALA A 115 5.87 -11.92 12.74
CA ALA A 115 4.68 -11.09 12.96
C ALA A 115 4.76 -9.78 12.17
N ILE A 116 3.72 -9.51 11.37
CA ILE A 116 3.50 -8.27 10.63
C ILE A 116 2.03 -7.89 10.73
N THR A 117 1.72 -6.59 10.66
CA THR A 117 0.33 -6.12 10.62
C THR A 117 -0.04 -5.78 9.18
N VAL A 118 -1.21 -6.23 8.72
CA VAL A 118 -1.80 -5.82 7.45
C VAL A 118 -3.03 -5.00 7.76
N PHE A 119 -3.05 -3.74 7.29
CA PHE A 119 -4.20 -2.84 7.39
C PHE A 119 -4.88 -2.74 6.04
#